data_AF-A0A660Y3H9-F1
#
_entry.id   AF-A0A660Y3H9-F1
#
_cell.length_a   1.000
_cell.length_b   1.000
_cell.length_c   1.000
_cell.angle_alpha   90.00
_cell.angle_beta   90.00
_cell.angle_gamma   90.00
#
_symmetry.space_group_name_H-M   'P 1'
#
loop_
_entity.id
_entity.type
_entity.pdbx_description
1 polymer ?
#
loop_
_entity_poly.entity_id
_entity_poly.type
_entity_poly.pdbx_seq_one_letter_code
_entity_poly.pdbx_strand_id
1 'polypeptide(L)'
;MLLSREIVQHLSPHFGEKGAKALSEVFENFVWSQVRAEFEEIRDILKELAQAQARTEARLEELAQAQADTERQLGETQKALKSLARTVEDLQKQVGGITHTIGYTLENEAYKALPELLKRDLGVQVQGKLLRKMWERSRGAVEEVDIFGEGLKDGRKVVILGEVQAQLSKRHLDRFLKRLERLKKELPEGERILVAVTHSAPPSVVKYAEEKGIRVYYSYEL
;
A
#
# COMPACT_ATOMS: atom_id res chain seq x y z
N MET A 1 -24.79 75.90 -21.56
CA MET A 1 -25.66 76.94 -22.17
C MET A 1 -26.81 77.37 -21.27
N LEU A 2 -27.57 76.46 -20.65
CA LEU A 2 -28.62 76.85 -19.67
C LEU A 2 -28.02 77.54 -18.43
N LEU A 3 -26.93 77.00 -17.88
CA LEU A 3 -26.24 77.56 -16.70
C LEU A 3 -25.68 78.97 -16.94
N SER A 4 -24.95 79.21 -18.04
CA SER A 4 -24.48 80.56 -18.41
C SER A 4 -25.60 81.60 -18.47
N ARG A 5 -26.74 81.22 -19.05
CA ARG A 5 -27.87 82.13 -19.24
C ARG A 5 -28.53 82.48 -17.90
N GLU A 6 -28.67 81.50 -17.01
CA GLU A 6 -29.19 81.70 -15.65
C GLU A 6 -28.24 82.54 -14.77
N ILE A 7 -26.94 82.28 -14.85
CA ILE A 7 -25.91 83.05 -14.12
C ILE A 7 -25.90 84.51 -14.57
N VAL A 8 -25.89 84.75 -15.89
CA VAL A 8 -25.94 86.12 -16.43
C VAL A 8 -27.23 86.83 -16.02
N GLN A 9 -28.38 86.15 -16.08
CA GLN A 9 -29.66 86.74 -15.66
C GLN A 9 -29.68 87.11 -14.17
N HIS A 10 -29.13 86.26 -13.30
CA HIS A 10 -29.07 86.54 -11.85
C HIS A 10 -28.08 87.65 -11.48
N LEU A 11 -26.95 87.75 -12.18
CA LEU A 11 -25.89 88.71 -11.85
C LEU A 11 -26.06 90.08 -12.52
N SER A 12 -26.82 90.15 -13.63
CA SER A 12 -27.00 91.40 -14.41
C SER A 12 -27.57 92.58 -13.59
N PRO A 13 -28.56 92.39 -12.67
CA PRO A 13 -29.07 93.48 -11.84
C PRO A 13 -28.04 94.08 -10.86
N HIS A 14 -27.01 93.31 -10.50
CA HIS A 14 -26.02 93.71 -9.48
C HIS A 14 -24.71 94.25 -10.08
N PHE A 15 -24.30 93.73 -11.24
CA PHE A 15 -22.98 94.01 -11.83
C PHE A 15 -23.05 94.61 -13.25
N GLY A 16 -24.26 94.82 -13.77
CA GLY A 16 -24.49 95.15 -15.17
C GLY A 16 -24.23 93.96 -16.10
N GLU A 17 -24.79 94.02 -17.32
CA GLU A 17 -24.77 92.89 -18.24
C GLU A 17 -23.35 92.44 -18.64
N LYS A 18 -22.42 93.39 -18.81
CA LYS A 18 -21.02 93.08 -19.11
C LYS A 18 -20.30 92.39 -17.94
N GLY A 19 -20.53 92.86 -16.71
CA GLY A 19 -19.95 92.25 -15.50
C GLY A 19 -20.50 90.85 -15.24
N ALA A 20 -21.81 90.66 -15.43
CA ALA A 20 -22.47 89.37 -15.30
C ALA A 20 -21.98 88.34 -16.32
N LYS A 21 -21.78 88.75 -17.58
CA LYS A 21 -21.19 87.90 -18.63
C LYS A 21 -19.77 87.47 -18.30
N ALA A 22 -18.91 88.41 -17.89
CA ALA A 22 -17.53 88.11 -17.50
C ALA A 22 -17.46 87.13 -16.32
N LEU A 23 -18.29 87.32 -15.28
CA LEU A 23 -18.35 86.40 -14.14
C LEU A 23 -18.89 85.02 -14.52
N SER A 24 -19.88 84.95 -15.41
CA SER A 24 -20.40 83.68 -15.94
C SER A 24 -19.35 82.89 -16.70
N GLU A 25 -18.56 83.55 -17.55
CA GLU A 25 -17.45 82.92 -18.28
C GLU A 25 -16.38 82.39 -17.32
N VAL A 26 -16.01 83.16 -16.31
CA VAL A 26 -15.04 82.72 -15.28
C VAL A 26 -15.58 81.51 -14.51
N PHE A 27 -16.85 81.54 -14.11
CA PHE A 27 -17.47 80.42 -13.38
C PHE A 27 -17.59 79.16 -14.24
N GLU A 28 -18.04 79.27 -15.49
CA GLU A 28 -18.12 78.12 -16.41
C GLU A 28 -16.73 77.53 -16.66
N ASN A 29 -15.71 78.36 -16.88
CA ASN A 29 -14.33 77.88 -17.02
C ASN A 29 -13.83 77.16 -15.76
N PHE A 30 -14.18 77.67 -14.57
CA PHE A 30 -13.84 77.02 -13.31
C PHE A 30 -14.53 75.65 -13.17
N VAL A 31 -15.84 75.55 -13.40
CA VAL A 31 -16.56 74.27 -13.32
C VAL A 31 -16.03 73.27 -14.36
N TRP A 32 -15.82 73.70 -15.60
CA TRP A 32 -15.24 72.82 -16.63
C TRP A 32 -13.83 72.36 -16.30
N SER A 33 -13.03 73.19 -15.62
CA SER A 33 -11.71 72.78 -15.16
C SER A 33 -11.77 71.67 -14.09
N GLN A 34 -12.71 71.76 -13.15
CA GLN A 34 -12.93 70.75 -12.10
C GLN A 34 -13.42 69.43 -12.69
N VAL A 35 -14.44 69.47 -13.56
CA VAL A 35 -14.99 68.27 -14.23
C VAL A 35 -13.93 67.58 -15.09
N ARG A 36 -13.08 68.35 -15.79
CA ARG A 36 -11.98 67.77 -16.58
C ARG A 36 -10.95 67.08 -15.67
N ALA A 37 -10.65 67.66 -14.51
CA ALA A 37 -9.72 67.06 -13.56
C ALA A 37 -10.24 65.72 -13.03
N GLU A 38 -11.50 65.66 -12.58
CA GLU A 38 -12.14 64.42 -12.13
C GLU A 38 -12.23 63.36 -13.25
N PHE A 39 -12.51 63.79 -14.49
CA PHE A 39 -12.57 62.87 -15.63
C PHE A 39 -11.21 62.25 -15.96
N GLU A 40 -10.12 63.03 -15.91
CA GLU A 40 -8.77 62.47 -16.13
C GLU A 40 -8.37 61.52 -14.99
N GLU A 41 -8.74 61.82 -13.73
CA GLU A 41 -8.51 60.91 -12.60
C GLU A 41 -9.24 59.57 -12.78
N ILE A 42 -10.53 59.60 -13.14
CA ILE A 42 -11.31 58.39 -13.44
C ILE A 42 -10.68 57.62 -14.61
N ARG A 43 -10.25 58.32 -15.65
CA ARG A 43 -9.63 57.71 -16.82
C ARG A 43 -8.33 57.00 -16.45
N ASP A 44 -7.53 57.57 -15.56
CA ASP A 44 -6.29 56.95 -15.10
C ASP A 44 -6.56 55.74 -14.21
N ILE A 45 -7.54 55.82 -13.29
CA ILE A 45 -8.01 54.65 -12.52
C ILE A 45 -8.48 53.52 -13.46
N LEU A 46 -9.23 53.84 -14.51
CA LEU A 46 -9.69 52.85 -15.49
C LEU A 46 -8.54 52.18 -16.26
N LYS A 47 -7.49 52.95 -16.61
CA LYS A 47 -6.28 52.38 -17.23
C LYS A 47 -5.55 51.45 -16.27
N GLU A 48 -5.40 51.85 -15.00
CA GLU A 48 -4.76 51.02 -13.98
C GLU A 48 -5.54 49.73 -13.73
N LEU A 49 -6.88 49.81 -13.68
CA LEU A 49 -7.76 48.66 -13.55
C LEU A 49 -7.63 47.71 -14.75
N ALA A 50 -7.64 48.25 -15.98
CA ALA A 50 -7.45 47.45 -17.19
C ALA A 50 -6.08 46.73 -17.20
N GLN A 51 -5.02 47.41 -16.75
CA GLN A 51 -3.70 46.78 -16.61
C GLN A 51 -3.67 45.72 -15.50
N ALA A 52 -4.32 45.97 -14.37
CA ALA A 52 -4.44 44.98 -13.29
C ALA A 52 -5.24 43.75 -13.73
N GLN A 53 -6.30 43.95 -14.51
CA GLN A 53 -7.09 42.87 -15.10
C GLN A 53 -6.25 42.06 -16.09
N ALA A 54 -5.54 42.70 -17.03
CA ALA A 54 -4.67 42.02 -17.99
C ALA A 54 -3.56 41.19 -17.29
N ARG A 55 -2.96 41.72 -16.22
CA ARG A 55 -2.00 40.97 -15.39
C ARG A 55 -2.64 39.78 -14.67
N THR A 56 -3.90 39.89 -14.28
CA THR A 56 -4.65 38.81 -13.62
C THR A 56 -5.00 37.71 -14.61
N GLU A 57 -5.45 38.07 -15.82
CA GLU A 57 -5.72 37.13 -16.90
C GLU A 57 -4.47 36.34 -17.30
N ALA A 58 -3.33 37.01 -17.47
CA ALA A 58 -2.06 36.34 -17.75
C ALA A 58 -1.65 35.34 -16.65
N ARG A 59 -1.79 35.71 -15.37
CA ARG A 59 -1.51 34.81 -14.24
C ARG A 59 -2.47 33.61 -14.18
N LEU A 60 -3.74 33.81 -14.53
CA LEU A 60 -4.72 32.73 -14.59
C LEU A 60 -4.37 31.73 -15.70
N GLU A 61 -3.90 32.21 -16.85
CA GLU A 61 -3.47 31.37 -17.96
C GLU A 61 -2.21 30.55 -17.58
N GLU A 62 -1.23 31.17 -16.93
CA GLU A 62 -0.06 30.48 -16.39
C GLU A 62 -0.45 29.39 -15.36
N LEU A 63 -1.39 29.69 -14.45
CA LEU A 63 -1.89 28.72 -13.47
C LEU A 63 -2.65 27.56 -14.13
N ALA A 64 -3.48 27.84 -15.15
CA ALA A 64 -4.20 26.82 -15.89
C ALA A 64 -3.23 25.86 -16.60
N GLN A 65 -2.16 26.39 -17.20
CA GLN A 65 -1.13 25.59 -17.85
C GLN A 65 -0.37 24.73 -16.83
N ALA A 66 0.05 25.31 -15.71
CA ALA A 66 0.74 24.57 -14.64
C ALA A 66 -0.14 23.46 -14.04
N GLN A 67 -1.45 23.70 -13.91
CA GLN A 67 -2.42 22.70 -13.48
C GLN A 67 -2.54 21.56 -14.51
N ALA A 68 -2.67 21.88 -15.80
CA ALA A 68 -2.75 20.88 -16.86
C ALA A 68 -1.49 19.99 -16.93
N ASP A 69 -0.30 20.57 -16.73
CA ASP A 69 0.95 19.82 -16.68
C ASP A 69 1.03 18.91 -15.45
N THR A 70 0.55 19.39 -14.29
CA THR A 70 0.45 18.59 -13.06
C THR A 70 -0.51 17.42 -13.23
N GLU A 71 -1.68 17.64 -13.82
CA GLU A 71 -2.67 16.59 -14.09
C GLU A 71 -2.12 15.52 -15.04
N ARG A 72 -1.34 15.93 -16.05
CA ARG A 72 -0.66 15.00 -16.96
C ARG A 72 0.35 14.12 -16.22
N GLN A 73 1.24 14.72 -15.42
CA GLN A 73 2.23 13.98 -14.63
C GLN A 73 1.57 13.03 -13.62
N LEU A 74 0.47 13.44 -13.00
CA LEU A 74 -0.30 12.60 -12.11
C LEU A 74 -0.89 11.39 -12.85
N GLY A 75 -1.43 11.59 -14.05
CA GLY A 75 -1.93 10.52 -14.90
C GLY A 75 -0.86 9.51 -15.32
N GLU A 76 0.35 9.98 -15.64
CA GLU A 76 1.50 9.11 -15.93
C GLU A 76 1.93 8.29 -14.70
N THR A 77 2.00 8.94 -13.55
CA THR A 77 2.32 8.29 -12.27
C THR A 77 1.31 7.21 -11.91
N GLN A 78 0.01 7.49 -12.09
CA GLN A 78 -1.05 6.49 -11.86
C GLN A 78 -0.92 5.28 -12.79
N LYS A 79 -0.57 5.48 -14.06
CA LYS A 79 -0.32 4.38 -15.01
C LYS A 79 0.87 3.54 -14.57
N ALA A 80 1.98 4.18 -14.17
CA ALA A 80 3.16 3.49 -13.68
C ALA A 80 2.86 2.65 -12.42
N LEU A 81 2.12 3.22 -11.46
CA LEU A 81 1.69 2.52 -10.25
C LEU A 81 0.81 1.31 -10.57
N LYS A 82 -0.12 1.43 -11.52
CA LYS A 82 -0.97 0.30 -11.94
C LYS A 82 -0.16 -0.81 -12.58
N SER A 83 0.84 -0.47 -13.38
CA SER A 83 1.76 -1.45 -13.98
C SER A 83 2.58 -2.16 -12.89
N LEU A 84 3.14 -1.40 -11.95
CA LEU A 84 3.91 -1.94 -10.84
C LEU A 84 3.06 -2.89 -9.98
N ALA A 85 1.82 -2.50 -9.65
CA ALA A 85 0.91 -3.34 -8.86
C ALA A 85 0.66 -4.70 -9.53
N ARG A 86 0.47 -4.72 -10.85
CA ARG A 86 0.32 -5.97 -11.63
C ARG A 86 1.59 -6.82 -11.59
N THR A 87 2.75 -6.20 -11.79
CA THR A 87 4.03 -6.91 -11.70
C THR A 87 4.25 -7.52 -10.32
N VAL A 88 3.89 -6.81 -9.25
CA VAL A 88 3.96 -7.35 -7.88
C VAL A 88 3.00 -8.53 -7.70
N GLU A 89 1.77 -8.44 -8.19
CA GLU A 89 0.80 -9.54 -8.14
C GLU A 89 1.30 -10.79 -8.89
N ASP A 90 1.85 -10.62 -10.09
CA ASP A 90 2.39 -11.71 -10.90
C ASP A 90 3.62 -12.35 -10.25
N LEU A 91 4.51 -11.55 -9.67
CA LEU A 91 5.64 -12.04 -8.88
C LEU A 91 5.17 -12.83 -7.66
N GLN A 92 4.14 -12.37 -6.95
CA GLN A 92 3.56 -13.10 -5.83
C GLN A 92 3.02 -14.47 -6.26
N LYS A 93 2.35 -14.56 -7.41
CA LYS A 93 1.86 -15.84 -7.96
C LYS A 93 3.01 -16.78 -8.32
N GLN A 94 4.05 -16.27 -8.99
CA GLN A 94 5.21 -17.07 -9.38
C GLN A 94 6.01 -17.56 -8.16
N VAL A 95 6.27 -16.69 -7.19
CA VAL A 95 6.95 -17.05 -5.93
C VAL A 95 6.12 -18.03 -5.11
N GLY A 96 4.79 -17.87 -5.07
CA GLY A 96 3.88 -18.83 -4.45
C GLY A 96 3.99 -20.22 -5.09
N GLY A 97 3.94 -20.28 -6.43
CA GLY A 97 4.13 -21.53 -7.17
C GLY A 97 5.45 -22.24 -6.87
N ILE A 98 6.57 -21.51 -6.84
CA ILE A 98 7.90 -22.04 -6.52
C ILE A 98 7.96 -22.56 -5.09
N THR A 99 7.38 -21.83 -4.13
CA THR A 99 7.35 -22.22 -2.71
C THR A 99 6.62 -23.55 -2.54
N HIS A 100 5.49 -23.74 -3.25
CA HIS A 100 4.76 -25.00 -3.25
C HIS A 100 5.60 -26.15 -3.83
N THR A 101 6.26 -25.96 -4.97
CA THR A 101 7.11 -26.98 -5.59
C THR A 101 8.25 -27.41 -4.67
N ILE A 102 8.94 -26.46 -4.03
CA ILE A 102 10.04 -26.77 -3.09
C ILE A 102 9.51 -27.57 -1.89
N GLY A 103 8.34 -27.21 -1.35
CA GLY A 103 7.70 -27.94 -0.26
C GLY A 103 7.39 -29.39 -0.63
N TYR A 104 6.70 -29.62 -1.76
CA TYR A 104 6.36 -30.97 -2.22
C TYR A 104 7.59 -31.81 -2.55
N THR A 105 8.64 -31.21 -3.14
CA THR A 105 9.89 -31.93 -3.41
C THR A 105 10.56 -32.36 -2.11
N LEU A 106 10.68 -31.46 -1.13
CA LEU A 106 11.30 -31.78 0.14
C LEU A 106 10.54 -32.87 0.90
N GLU A 107 9.20 -32.83 0.87
CA GLU A 107 8.35 -33.90 1.43
C GLU A 107 8.56 -35.23 0.73
N ASN A 108 8.59 -35.23 -0.61
CA ASN A 108 8.77 -36.46 -1.38
C ASN A 108 10.13 -37.11 -1.11
N GLU A 109 11.19 -36.33 -0.97
CA GLU A 109 12.50 -36.85 -0.56
C GLU A 109 12.48 -37.32 0.89
N ALA A 110 11.78 -36.61 1.79
CA ALA A 110 11.59 -37.04 3.18
C ALA A 110 10.94 -38.42 3.26
N TYR A 111 9.88 -38.68 2.47
CA TYR A 111 9.20 -39.98 2.49
C TYR A 111 10.12 -41.14 2.08
N LYS A 112 11.09 -40.90 1.20
CA LYS A 112 12.03 -41.92 0.72
C LYS A 112 13.14 -42.20 1.71
N ALA A 113 13.73 -41.15 2.29
CA ALA A 113 14.95 -41.28 3.09
C ALA A 113 14.72 -41.46 4.59
N LEU A 114 13.63 -40.88 5.13
CA LEU A 114 13.35 -40.96 6.57
C LEU A 114 13.26 -42.40 7.12
N PRO A 115 12.72 -43.41 6.41
CA PRO A 115 12.71 -44.77 6.94
C PRO A 115 14.10 -45.31 7.31
N GLU A 116 15.12 -45.01 6.50
CA GLU A 116 16.50 -45.42 6.79
C GLU A 116 17.12 -44.60 7.92
N LEU A 117 16.91 -43.28 7.90
CA LEU A 117 17.40 -42.36 8.93
C LEU A 117 16.80 -42.66 10.30
N LEU A 118 15.50 -42.92 10.38
CA LEU A 118 14.80 -43.27 11.62
C LEU A 118 15.25 -44.61 12.19
N LYS A 119 15.54 -45.58 11.32
CA LYS A 119 16.12 -46.86 11.73
C LYS A 119 17.53 -46.67 12.29
N ARG A 120 18.35 -45.88 11.61
CA ARG A 120 19.75 -45.59 12.00
C ARG A 120 19.83 -44.81 13.32
N ASP A 121 19.08 -43.72 13.44
CA ASP A 121 19.23 -42.76 14.53
C ASP A 121 18.38 -43.11 15.75
N LEU A 122 17.19 -43.69 15.53
CA LEU A 122 16.20 -43.89 16.59
C LEU A 122 15.79 -45.36 16.77
N GLY A 123 16.32 -46.28 15.97
CA GLY A 123 15.94 -47.70 15.99
C GLY A 123 14.50 -47.97 15.52
N VAL A 124 13.87 -47.00 14.85
CA VAL A 124 12.47 -47.09 14.42
C VAL A 124 12.38 -47.73 13.04
N GLN A 125 11.70 -48.86 12.94
CA GLN A 125 11.37 -49.51 11.67
C GLN A 125 10.01 -49.03 11.20
N VAL A 126 9.99 -48.23 10.13
CA VAL A 126 8.75 -47.75 9.51
C VAL A 126 7.98 -48.92 8.91
N GLN A 127 6.69 -49.01 9.21
CA GLN A 127 5.77 -49.96 8.63
C GLN A 127 5.00 -49.29 7.49
N GLY A 128 5.13 -49.82 6.27
CA GLY A 128 4.50 -49.24 5.09
C GLY A 128 5.21 -48.00 4.57
N LYS A 129 4.46 -46.97 4.19
CA LYS A 129 4.98 -45.73 3.60
C LYS A 129 4.66 -44.54 4.50
N LEU A 130 5.59 -43.61 4.58
CA LEU A 130 5.31 -42.27 5.11
C LEU A 130 4.49 -41.50 4.07
N LEU A 131 3.50 -40.75 4.53
CA LEU A 131 2.60 -39.98 3.68
C LEU A 131 2.09 -38.74 4.40
N ARG A 132 1.66 -37.75 3.62
CA ARG A 132 0.87 -36.63 4.10
C ARG A 132 -0.52 -37.11 4.49
N LYS A 133 -0.96 -36.80 5.71
CA LYS A 133 -2.29 -37.20 6.20
C LYS A 133 -3.12 -35.98 6.61
N MET A 134 -4.36 -35.96 6.15
CA MET A 134 -5.35 -34.95 6.48
C MET A 134 -6.44 -35.55 7.37
N TRP A 135 -6.89 -34.78 8.35
CA TRP A 135 -8.03 -35.12 9.20
C TRP A 135 -9.08 -34.02 9.11
N GLU A 136 -10.32 -34.42 8.85
CA GLU A 136 -11.47 -33.54 8.94
C GLU A 136 -11.91 -33.39 10.39
N ARG A 137 -12.06 -32.15 10.85
CA ARG A 137 -12.56 -31.80 12.18
C ARG A 137 -13.99 -31.28 12.11
N SER A 138 -14.60 -31.16 13.29
CA SER A 138 -15.93 -30.57 13.42
C SER A 138 -15.98 -29.16 12.81
N ARG A 139 -17.06 -28.88 12.07
CA ARG A 139 -17.29 -27.65 11.29
C ARG A 139 -16.42 -27.48 10.03
N GLY A 140 -15.86 -28.56 9.47
CA GLY A 140 -15.18 -28.54 8.17
C GLY A 140 -13.76 -27.98 8.21
N ALA A 141 -13.17 -27.82 9.39
CA ALA A 141 -11.75 -27.49 9.50
C ALA A 141 -10.91 -28.73 9.16
N VAL A 142 -9.87 -28.57 8.33
CA VAL A 142 -8.94 -29.65 8.00
C VAL A 142 -7.60 -29.37 8.68
N GLU A 143 -7.06 -30.37 9.38
CA GLU A 143 -5.69 -30.32 9.90
C GLU A 143 -4.83 -31.34 9.14
N GLU A 144 -3.62 -30.94 8.78
CA GLU A 144 -2.69 -31.69 7.93
C GLU A 144 -1.37 -31.95 8.66
N VAL A 145 -0.86 -33.17 8.56
CA VAL A 145 0.50 -33.51 8.99
C VAL A 145 1.30 -33.96 7.78
N ASP A 146 2.41 -33.26 7.53
CA ASP A 146 3.25 -33.46 6.34
C ASP A 146 3.81 -34.88 6.32
N ILE A 147 4.32 -35.38 7.45
CA ILE A 147 4.83 -36.74 7.57
C ILE A 147 4.00 -37.51 8.59
N PHE A 148 3.28 -38.54 8.13
CA PHE A 148 2.59 -39.50 8.97
C PHE A 148 2.98 -40.93 8.59
N GLY A 149 3.21 -41.77 9.59
CA GLY A 149 3.33 -43.20 9.42
C GLY A 149 3.34 -43.95 10.75
N GLU A 150 3.25 -45.26 10.68
CA GLU A 150 3.36 -46.15 11.84
C GLU A 150 4.67 -46.93 11.76
N GLY A 151 5.19 -47.34 12.90
CA GLY A 151 6.46 -48.07 12.98
C GLY A 151 6.57 -48.92 14.22
N LEU A 152 7.70 -49.63 14.32
CA LEU A 152 8.10 -50.37 15.49
C LEU A 152 9.43 -49.87 16.03
N LYS A 153 9.50 -49.67 17.33
CA LYS A 153 10.75 -49.41 18.06
C LYS A 153 10.84 -50.42 19.19
N ASP A 154 11.89 -51.25 19.17
CA ASP A 154 12.07 -52.34 20.15
C ASP A 154 10.83 -53.24 20.31
N GLY A 155 10.14 -53.51 19.19
CA GLY A 155 8.91 -54.31 19.15
C GLY A 155 7.63 -53.59 19.61
N ARG A 156 7.71 -52.32 20.05
CA ARG A 156 6.56 -51.50 20.44
C ARG A 156 6.07 -50.64 19.29
N LYS A 157 4.75 -50.49 19.16
CA LYS A 157 4.14 -49.62 18.15
C LYS A 157 4.45 -48.15 18.44
N VAL A 158 4.90 -47.46 17.41
CA VAL A 158 5.16 -46.02 17.42
C VAL A 158 4.45 -45.33 16.26
N VAL A 159 4.11 -44.05 16.46
CA VAL A 159 3.51 -43.20 15.44
C VAL A 159 4.51 -42.10 15.10
N ILE A 160 4.88 -42.02 13.83
CA ILE A 160 5.81 -41.04 13.29
C ILE A 160 5.00 -39.84 12.78
N LEU A 161 5.32 -38.66 13.29
CA LEU A 161 4.65 -37.42 12.97
C LEU A 161 5.70 -36.37 12.64
N GLY A 162 5.54 -35.64 11.54
CA GLY A 162 6.51 -34.61 11.20
C GLY A 162 5.99 -33.45 10.39
N GLU A 163 6.77 -32.37 10.45
CA GLU A 163 6.60 -31.13 9.70
C GLU A 163 7.79 -30.96 8.75
N VAL A 164 7.52 -30.57 7.52
CA VAL A 164 8.53 -30.33 6.49
C VAL A 164 8.56 -28.85 6.18
N GLN A 165 9.74 -28.24 6.27
CA GLN A 165 9.88 -26.82 6.03
C GLN A 165 11.27 -26.48 5.49
N ALA A 166 11.33 -25.82 4.33
CA ALA A 166 12.61 -25.45 3.72
C ALA A 166 13.52 -24.65 4.69
N GLN A 167 12.94 -23.72 5.45
CA GLN A 167 13.62 -23.02 6.53
C GLN A 167 12.85 -23.12 7.86
N LEU A 168 13.36 -23.94 8.77
CA LEU A 168 12.69 -24.21 10.04
C LEU A 168 12.76 -23.00 10.98
N SER A 169 11.65 -22.72 11.66
CA SER A 169 11.55 -21.64 12.65
C SER A 169 10.85 -22.12 13.92
N LYS A 170 11.04 -21.43 15.05
CA LYS A 170 10.30 -21.75 16.29
C LYS A 170 8.79 -21.71 16.10
N ARG A 171 8.29 -20.76 15.29
CA ARG A 171 6.86 -20.65 14.97
C ARG A 171 6.34 -21.87 14.21
N HIS A 172 7.15 -22.50 13.36
CA HIS A 172 6.79 -23.74 12.66
C HIS A 172 6.59 -24.88 13.67
N LEU A 173 7.57 -25.08 14.55
CA LEU A 173 7.53 -26.10 15.59
C LEU A 173 6.35 -25.90 16.55
N ASP A 174 6.09 -24.66 16.99
CA ASP A 174 4.97 -24.36 17.88
C ASP A 174 3.61 -24.63 17.21
N ARG A 175 3.48 -24.30 15.92
CA ARG A 175 2.24 -24.59 15.16
C ARG A 175 2.05 -26.09 14.97
N PHE A 176 3.13 -26.82 14.65
CA PHE A 176 3.12 -28.26 14.52
C PHE A 176 2.65 -28.93 15.82
N LEU A 177 3.25 -28.57 16.96
CA LEU A 177 2.84 -29.11 18.27
C LEU A 177 1.39 -28.80 18.61
N LYS A 178 0.94 -27.55 18.40
CA LYS A 178 -0.47 -27.17 18.58
C LYS A 178 -1.42 -27.96 17.68
N ARG A 179 -1.00 -28.27 16.46
CA ARG A 179 -1.77 -29.12 15.53
C ARG A 179 -1.91 -30.54 16.08
N LEU A 180 -0.81 -31.12 16.58
CA LEU A 180 -0.82 -32.45 17.20
C LEU A 180 -1.66 -32.51 18.49
N GLU A 181 -1.72 -31.41 19.25
CA GLU A 181 -2.62 -31.29 20.41
C GLU A 181 -4.10 -31.33 19.99
N ARG A 182 -4.44 -30.64 18.90
CA ARG A 182 -5.80 -30.65 18.35
C ARG A 182 -6.20 -32.00 17.78
N LEU A 183 -5.24 -32.72 17.21
CA LEU A 183 -5.41 -34.06 16.64
C LEU A 183 -5.23 -35.19 17.66
N LYS A 184 -5.08 -34.88 18.96
CA LYS A 184 -4.68 -35.86 19.97
C LYS A 184 -5.63 -37.05 20.05
N LYS A 185 -6.92 -36.87 19.75
CA LYS A 185 -7.95 -37.92 19.80
C LYS A 185 -8.05 -38.73 18.51
N GLU A 186 -7.69 -38.13 17.38
CA GLU A 186 -7.75 -38.72 16.04
C GLU A 186 -6.46 -39.45 15.65
N LEU A 187 -5.35 -39.17 16.34
CA LEU A 187 -4.07 -39.84 16.15
C LEU A 187 -4.09 -41.28 16.71
N PRO A 188 -3.43 -42.25 16.03
CA PRO A 188 -3.31 -43.61 16.55
C PRO A 188 -2.63 -43.66 17.92
N GLU A 189 -2.94 -44.71 18.68
CA GLU A 189 -2.29 -44.99 19.95
C GLU A 189 -0.86 -45.49 19.74
N GLY A 190 0.07 -45.02 20.57
CA GLY A 190 1.48 -45.40 20.51
C GLY A 190 2.42 -44.29 20.97
N GLU A 191 3.70 -44.63 21.14
CA GLU A 191 4.75 -43.62 21.38
C GLU A 191 4.88 -42.72 20.14
N ARG A 192 4.93 -41.41 20.34
CA ARG A 192 5.01 -40.44 19.25
C ARG A 192 6.46 -40.10 18.97
N ILE A 193 6.91 -40.39 17.75
CA ILE A 193 8.21 -39.98 17.24
C ILE A 193 8.01 -38.71 16.42
N LEU A 194 8.47 -37.58 16.95
CA LEU A 194 8.32 -36.28 16.30
C LEU A 194 9.56 -35.96 15.48
N VAL A 195 9.35 -35.58 14.21
CA VAL A 195 10.43 -35.23 13.30
C VAL A 195 10.18 -33.89 12.61
N ALA A 196 11.24 -33.17 12.30
CA ALA A 196 11.18 -32.00 11.43
C ALA A 196 12.21 -32.16 10.32
N VAL A 197 11.79 -31.98 9.08
CA VAL A 197 12.70 -32.04 7.92
C VAL A 197 12.89 -30.64 7.37
N THR A 198 14.15 -30.23 7.16
CA THR A 198 14.45 -28.86 6.73
C THR A 198 15.69 -28.75 5.86
N HIS A 199 15.78 -27.74 5.00
CA HIS A 199 17.05 -27.44 4.33
C HIS A 199 17.99 -26.66 5.26
N SER A 200 17.43 -25.76 6.08
CA SER A 200 18.22 -24.93 6.98
C SER A 200 17.47 -24.56 8.27
N ALA A 201 18.19 -24.52 9.38
CA ALA A 201 17.68 -24.07 10.67
C ALA A 201 18.78 -23.37 11.46
N PRO A 202 18.51 -22.20 12.07
CA PRO A 202 19.45 -21.60 13.02
C PRO A 202 19.71 -22.54 14.21
N PRO A 203 20.92 -22.57 14.80
CA PRO A 203 21.23 -23.42 15.95
C PRO A 203 20.26 -23.26 17.14
N SER A 204 19.74 -22.05 17.34
CA SER A 204 18.73 -21.76 18.39
C SER A 204 17.36 -22.38 18.12
N VAL A 205 17.05 -22.69 16.86
CA VAL A 205 15.82 -23.41 16.46
C VAL A 205 16.02 -24.91 16.60
N VAL A 206 17.20 -25.43 16.25
CA VAL A 206 17.53 -26.85 16.42
C VAL A 206 17.49 -27.24 17.90
N LYS A 207 18.15 -26.47 18.77
CA LYS A 207 18.08 -26.67 20.23
C LYS A 207 16.64 -26.64 20.74
N TYR A 208 15.84 -25.71 20.23
CA TYR A 208 14.42 -25.60 20.61
C TYR A 208 13.61 -26.82 20.14
N ALA A 209 13.90 -27.38 18.96
CA ALA A 209 13.28 -28.62 18.50
C ALA A 209 13.65 -29.80 19.42
N GLU A 210 14.93 -29.94 19.78
CA GLU A 210 15.43 -30.99 20.68
C GLU A 210 14.78 -30.89 22.08
N GLU A 211 14.68 -29.68 22.65
CA GLU A 211 13.98 -29.42 23.91
C GLU A 211 12.50 -29.85 23.87
N LYS A 212 11.88 -29.81 22.69
CA LYS A 212 10.49 -30.26 22.45
C LYS A 212 10.39 -31.73 22.05
N GLY A 213 11.49 -32.48 22.04
CA GLY A 213 11.53 -33.88 21.63
C GLY A 213 11.33 -34.09 20.13
N ILE A 214 11.62 -33.08 19.31
CA ILE A 214 11.51 -33.12 17.85
C ILE A 214 12.89 -33.35 17.25
N ARG A 215 13.08 -34.47 16.54
CA ARG A 215 14.32 -34.78 15.84
C ARG A 215 14.38 -34.03 14.51
N VAL A 216 15.42 -33.23 14.30
CA VAL A 216 15.62 -32.49 13.04
C VAL A 216 16.48 -33.32 12.09
N TYR A 217 16.02 -33.48 10.85
CA TYR A 217 16.77 -34.04 9.72
C TYR A 217 16.91 -32.98 8.62
N TYR A 218 18.08 -32.92 8.01
CA TYR A 218 18.35 -31.96 6.95
C TYR A 218 18.14 -32.54 5.57
N SER A 219 17.77 -31.69 4.61
CA SER A 219 17.49 -32.12 3.24
C SER A 219 18.70 -32.75 2.54
N TYR A 220 19.92 -32.43 2.98
CA TYR A 220 21.16 -33.00 2.45
C TYR A 220 21.56 -34.33 3.12
N GLU A 221 20.77 -34.79 4.10
CA GLU A 221 20.84 -36.14 4.67
C GLU A 221 19.84 -37.11 4.01
N LEU A 222 18.93 -36.57 3.19
CA LEU A 222 17.91 -37.32 2.46
C LEU A 222 18.48 -37.94 1.17
#